data_AF-A0A3T0Y8Z9-F1
#
_entry.id   AF-A0A3T0Y8Z9-F1
#
_cell.length_a   1.000
_cell.length_b   1.000
_cell.length_c   1.000
_cell.angle_alpha   90.00
_cell.angle_beta   90.00
_cell.angle_gamma   90.00
#
_symmetry.space_group_name_H-M   'P 1'
#
loop_
_entity.id
_entity.type
_entity.pdbx_description
1 polymer ?
#
loop_
_entity_poly.entity_id
_entity_poly.type
_entity_poly.pdbx_seq_one_letter_code
_entity_poly.pdbx_strand_id
1 'polypeptide(L)' 'MGRGRQKAKATKQARDMKYFSPATDYSALQRELTGPGSRASTRRTEPLEPVEPDYSEYADKYADDLDDDGEESGSRRTG' A
#
# COMPACT_ATOMS: atom_id res chain seq x y z
N MET A 1 -17.03 -20.89 38.87
CA MET A 1 -16.50 -19.62 39.43
C MET A 1 -15.30 -19.05 38.67
N GLY A 2 -15.22 -19.11 37.32
CA GLY A 2 -13.99 -18.66 36.60
C GLY A 2 -14.13 -18.05 35.21
N ARG A 3 -15.31 -18.08 34.57
CA ARG A 3 -15.46 -17.64 33.17
C ARG A 3 -15.27 -16.13 32.97
N GLY A 4 -15.72 -15.29 33.91
CA GLY A 4 -15.58 -13.83 33.81
C GLY A 4 -14.12 -13.36 33.83
N ARG A 5 -13.28 -13.98 34.66
CA ARG A 5 -11.83 -13.68 34.73
C ARG A 5 -11.11 -14.12 33.46
N GLN A 6 -11.46 -15.29 32.91
CA GLN A 6 -10.91 -15.75 31.65
C GLN A 6 -11.30 -14.83 30.49
N LYS A 7 -12.58 -14.41 30.41
CA LYS A 7 -13.05 -13.46 29.40
C LYS A 7 -12.35 -12.10 29.50
N ALA A 8 -12.14 -11.59 30.72
CA ALA A 8 -11.40 -10.35 30.95
C ALA A 8 -9.94 -10.46 30.49
N LYS A 9 -9.26 -11.58 30.80
CA LYS A 9 -7.87 -11.81 30.34
C LYS A 9 -7.78 -11.93 28.81
N ALA A 10 -8.69 -12.68 28.19
CA ALA A 10 -8.71 -12.86 26.74
C ALA A 10 -8.98 -11.54 25.99
N THR A 11 -9.93 -10.73 26.46
CA THR A 11 -10.22 -9.42 25.85
C THR A 11 -9.06 -8.44 26.00
N LYS A 12 -8.34 -8.45 27.13
CA LYS A 12 -7.11 -7.68 27.30
C LYS A 12 -6.04 -8.13 26.30
N GLN A 13 -5.74 -9.42 26.25
CA GLN A 13 -4.75 -9.97 25.33
C GLN A 13 -5.09 -9.67 23.87
N ALA A 14 -6.36 -9.82 23.47
CA ALA A 14 -6.79 -9.53 22.12
C ALA A 14 -6.61 -8.05 21.74
N ARG A 15 -6.85 -7.12 22.69
CA ARG A 15 -6.57 -5.70 22.47
C ARG A 15 -5.08 -5.45 22.37
N ASP A 16 -4.29 -6.03 23.26
CA ASP A 16 -2.83 -5.93 23.21
C ASP A 16 -2.35 -6.41 21.83
N MET A 17 -2.80 -7.56 21.33
CA MET A 17 -2.46 -8.07 19.99
C MET A 17 -2.96 -7.18 18.85
N LYS A 18 -4.19 -6.65 18.93
CA LYS A 18 -4.80 -5.88 17.84
C LYS A 18 -4.21 -4.48 17.70
N TYR A 19 -3.77 -3.90 18.81
CA TYR A 19 -3.20 -2.55 18.88
C TYR A 19 -1.70 -2.57 19.19
N PHE A 20 -1.06 -3.73 19.12
CA PHE A 20 0.40 -3.85 19.27
C PHE A 20 1.06 -3.25 18.03
N SER A 21 1.73 -2.13 18.22
CA SER A 21 2.70 -1.62 17.26
C SER A 21 4.09 -1.99 17.78
N PRO A 22 4.82 -2.92 17.14
CA PRO A 22 6.17 -3.24 17.55
C PRO A 22 7.07 -2.01 17.41
N ALA A 23 7.95 -1.80 18.39
CA ALA A 23 8.98 -0.78 18.28
C ALA A 23 9.91 -1.13 17.11
N THR A 24 10.10 -0.18 16.19
CA THR A 24 11.02 -0.33 15.06
C THR A 24 12.40 0.15 15.48
N ASP A 25 13.43 -0.69 15.31
CA ASP A 25 14.82 -0.26 15.53
C ASP A 25 15.33 0.52 14.31
N TYR A 26 15.23 1.85 14.40
CA TYR A 26 15.70 2.75 13.35
C TYR A 26 17.22 2.71 13.13
N SER A 27 18.00 2.34 14.16
CA SER A 27 19.46 2.27 14.07
C SER A 27 19.92 1.09 13.21
N ALA A 28 19.26 -0.05 13.34
CA ALA A 28 19.47 -1.22 12.49
C ALA A 28 19.09 -0.92 11.03
N LEU A 29 17.92 -0.30 10.82
CA LEU A 29 17.43 0.08 9.48
C LEU A 29 18.39 1.03 8.76
N GLN A 30 18.89 2.05 9.46
CA GLN A 30 19.85 2.99 8.89
C GLN A 30 21.14 2.30 8.46
N ARG A 31 21.63 1.33 9.24
CA ARG A 31 22.85 0.57 8.92
C ARG A 31 22.67 -0.27 7.65
N GLU A 32 21.50 -0.87 7.45
CA GLU A 32 21.17 -1.61 6.23
C GLU A 32 21.11 -0.69 5.01
N LEU A 33 20.47 0.48 5.14
CA LEU A 33 20.36 1.48 4.07
C LEU A 33 21.68 2.16 3.70
N THR A 34 22.61 2.30 4.64
CA THR A 34 23.90 2.99 4.43
C THR A 34 25.05 2.02 4.12
N GLY A 35 24.81 0.71 4.17
CA GLY A 35 25.78 -0.32 3.84
C GLY A 35 26.30 -0.22 2.40
N PRO A 36 27.43 -0.89 2.09
CA PRO A 36 28.12 -0.78 0.79
C PRO A 36 27.30 -1.19 -0.45
N GLY A 37 26.11 -1.79 -0.28
CA GLY A 37 25.13 -2.03 -1.35
C GLY A 37 24.34 -0.79 -1.80
N SER A 38 24.29 0.28 -0.99
CA SER A 38 23.60 1.54 -1.31
C SER A 38 24.32 2.37 -2.37
N ARG A 39 25.65 2.22 -2.47
CA ARG A 39 26.48 2.84 -3.52
C ARG A 39 26.23 2.27 -4.92
N ALA A 40 25.47 1.18 -5.05
CA ALA A 40 25.03 0.71 -6.37
C ALA A 40 23.96 1.62 -7.00
N SER A 41 23.30 2.47 -6.20
CA SER A 41 22.26 3.38 -6.71
C SER A 41 22.82 4.69 -7.30
N THR A 42 24.06 5.06 -6.97
CA THR A 42 24.71 6.27 -7.50
C THR A 42 25.32 6.10 -8.90
N ARG A 43 25.14 4.93 -9.54
CA ARG A 43 25.48 4.71 -10.96
C ARG A 43 24.32 4.99 -11.92
N ARG A 44 23.22 5.57 -11.42
CA ARG A 44 22.00 5.85 -12.18
C ARG A 44 21.72 7.35 -12.22
N THR A 45 22.67 8.12 -12.75
CA THR A 45 22.48 9.53 -13.12
C THR A 45 22.51 9.68 -14.64
N GLU A 46 21.88 8.75 -15.35
CA GLU A 46 21.30 9.04 -16.65
C GLU A 46 19.81 9.27 -16.38
N PRO A 47 19.17 10.30 -16.94
CA PRO A 47 17.72 10.40 -16.93
C PRO A 47 17.19 9.14 -17.62
N LEU A 48 16.74 8.14 -16.85
CA LEU A 48 15.87 7.11 -17.40
C LEU A 48 14.61 7.87 -17.79
N GLU A 49 14.46 8.22 -19.07
CA GLU A 49 13.13 8.41 -19.62
C GLU A 49 12.34 7.16 -19.20
N PRO A 50 11.22 7.31 -18.47
CA PRO A 50 10.40 6.16 -18.18
C PRO A 50 10.05 5.55 -19.53
N VAL A 51 10.43 4.28 -19.73
CA VAL A 51 9.88 3.50 -20.84
C VAL A 51 8.40 3.44 -20.52
N GLU A 52 7.64 4.36 -21.12
CA GLU A 52 6.18 4.37 -21.04
C GLU A 52 5.75 2.98 -21.51
N PRO A 53 5.06 2.19 -20.66
CA PRO A 53 4.46 0.96 -21.10
C PRO A 53 3.60 1.27 -22.32
N ASP A 54 3.61 0.39 -23.32
CA ASP A 54 2.72 0.55 -24.45
C ASP A 54 1.27 0.31 -23.98
N TYR A 55 0.60 1.38 -23.57
CA TYR A 55 -0.78 1.35 -23.10
C TYR A 55 -1.78 1.12 -24.23
N SER A 56 -1.34 1.10 -25.50
CA SER A 56 -2.23 0.81 -26.64
C SER A 56 -2.86 -0.58 -26.52
N GLU A 57 -2.11 -1.58 -26.05
CA GLU A 57 -2.60 -2.94 -25.86
C GLU A 57 -3.70 -3.03 -24.78
N TYR A 58 -3.61 -2.21 -23.73
CA TYR A 58 -4.67 -2.08 -22.72
C TYR A 58 -5.86 -1.29 -23.25
N ALA A 59 -5.62 -0.24 -24.03
CA ALA A 59 -6.69 0.54 -24.66
C ALA A 59 -7.54 -0.34 -25.58
N ASP A 60 -6.91 -1.17 -26.42
CA ASP A 60 -7.61 -2.11 -27.31
C ASP A 60 -8.38 -3.18 -26.53
N LYS A 61 -7.83 -3.68 -25.41
CA LYS A 61 -8.47 -4.71 -24.58
C LYS A 61 -9.75 -4.24 -23.89
N TYR A 62 -9.86 -2.95 -23.57
CA TYR A 62 -10.99 -2.37 -22.85
C TYR A 62 -11.81 -1.40 -23.71
N ALA A 63 -11.52 -1.30 -25.01
CA ALA A 63 -12.29 -0.49 -25.93
C ALA A 63 -13.75 -0.92 -25.98
N ASP A 64 -14.01 -2.24 -25.97
CA ASP A 64 -15.36 -2.81 -25.99
C ASP A 64 -16.15 -2.56 -24.67
N ASP A 65 -15.46 -2.37 -23.55
CA ASP A 65 -16.08 -2.16 -22.22
C ASP A 65 -16.46 -0.68 -22.00
N LEU A 66 -15.72 0.26 -22.59
CA LEU A 66 -15.91 1.71 -22.43
C LEU A 66 -17.09 2.28 -23.24
N ASP A 67 -17.50 1.58 -24.29
CA ASP A 67 -18.66 1.98 -25.11
C ASP A 67 -20.01 1.71 -24.39
N ASP A 68 -20.03 0.92 -23.30
CA ASP A 68 -21.26 0.50 -22.59
C ASP A 68 -21.54 1.30 -21.29
N ASP A 69 -20.54 1.96 -20.67
CA ASP A 69 -20.63 2.55 -19.32
C ASP A 69 -20.46 4.08 -19.25
N GLY A 70 -20.32 4.77 -20.38
CA GLY A 70 -20.06 6.22 -20.47
C GLY A 70 -21.24 7.18 -20.21
N GLU A 71 -22.46 6.69 -19.97
CA GLU A 71 -23.69 7.51 -20.03
C GLU A 71 -24.46 7.60 -18.69
N GLU A 72 -23.83 7.80 -17.52
CA GLU A 72 -24.59 8.33 -16.37
C GLU A 72 -23.74 9.00 -15.27
N SER A 73 -23.41 10.30 -15.43
CA SER A 73 -23.24 11.16 -14.24
C SER A 73 -23.48 12.63 -14.53
N GLY A 74 -24.71 13.10 -14.30
CA GLY A 74 -25.05 14.49 -14.61
C GLY A 74 -26.26 15.10 -13.92
N SER A 75 -26.67 14.64 -12.73
CA SER A 75 -27.62 15.45 -11.93
C SER A 75 -27.66 15.06 -10.45
N ARG A 76 -26.89 15.76 -9.62
CA ARG A 76 -27.18 15.88 -8.19
C ARG A 76 -27.19 17.35 -7.81
N ARG A 77 -28.37 17.98 -7.98
CA ARG A 77 -28.70 19.27 -7.37
C ARG A 77 -28.78 19.10 -5.85
N THR A 78 -27.90 19.75 -5.12
CA THR A 78 -27.96 19.87 -3.66
C THR A 78 -28.78 21.12 -3.31
N GLY A 79 -29.84 20.96 -2.54
CA GLY A 79 -30.63 22.04 -1.93
C GLY A 79 -30.28 22.22 -0.46
#